data_AF-A0AA87AU99-F1
#
_entry.id   AF-A0AA87AU99-F1
#
_cell.length_a   1.000
_cell.length_b   1.000
_cell.length_c   1.000
_cell.angle_alpha   90.00
_cell.angle_beta   90.00
_cell.angle_gamma   90.00
#
_symmetry.space_group_name_H-M   'P 1'
#
loop_
_entity.id
_entity.type
_entity.pdbx_description
1 polymer ?
#
loop_
_entity_poly.entity_id
_entity_poly.type
_entity_poly.pdbx_seq_one_letter_code
_entity_poly.pdbx_strand_id
1 'polypeptide(L)'
;MNTYLVTIYGKGGHGAEPHEAIDTTVIAGEFVRKTTKYKNIEIISVKSGDAFNVISGMAEIILKTDNLEQLKSILSSLLIYYSEQTRFEIIKN
;
A
#
# COMPACT_ATOMS: atom_id res chain seq x y z
N MET A 1 -13.20 -11.95 10.73
CA MET A 1 -12.21 -11.02 10.14
C MET A 1 -12.53 -9.62 10.63
N ASN A 2 -11.52 -8.87 11.09
CA ASN A 2 -11.65 -7.47 11.47
C ASN A 2 -11.32 -6.58 10.26
N THR A 3 -11.91 -5.40 10.20
CA THR A 3 -11.59 -4.39 9.19
C THR A 3 -10.41 -3.53 9.64
N TYR A 4 -9.52 -3.22 8.71
CA TYR A 4 -8.36 -2.36 8.92
C TYR A 4 -8.24 -1.35 7.80
N LEU A 5 -7.80 -0.15 8.15
CA LEU A 5 -7.22 0.82 7.24
C LEU A 5 -5.71 0.63 7.25
N VAL A 6 -5.15 0.32 6.08
CA VAL A 6 -3.71 0.29 5.83
C VAL A 6 -3.35 1.53 5.04
N THR A 7 -2.44 2.34 5.56
CA THR A 7 -1.89 3.49 4.85
C THR A 7 -0.44 3.21 4.48
N ILE A 8 -0.11 3.30 3.21
CA ILE A 8 1.25 3.15 2.67
C ILE A 8 1.78 4.52 2.31
N TYR A 9 3.00 4.83 2.75
CA TYR A 9 3.68 6.09 2.47
C TYR A 9 4.92 5.84 1.62
N GLY A 10 5.04 6.64 0.56
CA GLY A 10 6.21 6.75 -0.30
C GLY A 10 6.71 8.20 -0.33
N LYS A 11 7.29 8.61 -1.45
CA LYS A 11 7.85 9.98 -1.64
C LYS A 11 6.93 10.86 -2.49
N GLY A 12 6.18 10.28 -3.43
CA GLY A 12 5.45 11.04 -4.44
C GLY A 12 6.38 11.84 -5.36
N GLY A 13 5.81 12.64 -6.28
CA GLY A 13 6.60 13.49 -7.18
C GLY A 13 5.89 13.94 -8.45
N HIS A 14 6.64 14.53 -9.38
CA HIS A 14 6.12 14.91 -10.69
C HIS A 14 6.05 13.69 -11.61
N GLY A 15 4.95 13.52 -12.37
CA GLY A 15 4.76 12.40 -13.30
C GLY A 15 5.77 12.30 -14.45
N ALA A 16 6.57 13.35 -14.65
CA ALA A 16 7.66 13.38 -15.63
C ALA A 16 9.03 12.99 -15.04
N GLU A 17 9.12 12.87 -13.71
CA GLU A 17 10.35 12.59 -12.97
C GLU A 17 10.19 11.36 -12.06
N PRO A 18 9.75 10.20 -12.59
CA PRO A 18 9.46 9.04 -11.75
C PRO A 18 10.69 8.46 -11.04
N HIS A 19 11.89 8.71 -11.55
CA HIS A 19 13.15 8.28 -10.94
C HIS A 19 13.47 9.05 -9.64
N GLU A 20 12.86 10.21 -9.43
CA GLU A 20 12.96 10.99 -8.20
C GLU A 20 11.85 10.65 -7.19
N ALA A 21 10.93 9.75 -7.53
CA ALA A 21 9.73 9.47 -6.75
C ALA A 21 9.68 8.03 -6.23
N ILE A 22 8.77 7.79 -5.30
CA ILE A 22 8.34 6.45 -4.90
C ILE A 22 6.82 6.44 -4.98
N ASP A 23 6.28 5.73 -5.97
CA ASP A 23 4.86 5.71 -6.31
C ASP A 23 4.09 4.68 -5.48
N THR A 24 3.27 5.19 -4.56
CA THR A 24 2.39 4.35 -3.74
C THR A 24 1.25 3.71 -4.50
N THR A 25 0.89 4.22 -5.68
CA THR A 25 -0.10 3.59 -6.58
C THR A 25 0.41 2.22 -7.04
N VAL A 26 1.68 2.16 -7.44
CA VAL A 26 2.35 0.93 -7.87
C VAL A 26 2.48 -0.03 -6.69
N ILE A 27 2.90 0.47 -5.52
CA ILE A 27 3.05 -0.35 -4.30
C ILE A 27 1.69 -0.96 -3.91
N ALA A 28 0.61 -0.16 -3.90
CA ALA A 28 -0.73 -0.64 -3.57
C ALA A 28 -1.21 -1.71 -4.57
N GLY A 29 -0.97 -1.51 -5.86
CA GLY A 29 -1.27 -2.51 -6.90
C GLY A 29 -0.52 -3.82 -6.68
N GLU A 30 0.77 -3.77 -6.34
CA GLU A 30 1.55 -4.97 -6.02
C GLU A 30 1.06 -5.65 -4.73
N PHE A 31 0.72 -4.88 -3.70
CA PHE A 31 0.14 -5.39 -2.47
C PHE A 31 -1.16 -6.17 -2.74
N VAL A 32 -2.09 -5.58 -3.49
CA VAL A 32 -3.35 -6.25 -3.89
C VAL A 32 -3.04 -7.55 -4.63
N ARG A 33 -2.16 -7.51 -5.63
CA ARG A 33 -1.76 -8.70 -6.38
C ARG A 33 -1.20 -9.79 -5.46
N LYS A 34 -0.27 -9.46 -4.55
CA LYS A 34 0.33 -10.42 -3.61
C LYS A 34 -0.70 -10.98 -2.63
N THR A 35 -1.70 -10.19 -2.25
CA THR A 35 -2.70 -10.59 -1.25
C THR A 35 -3.78 -11.52 -1.81
N THR A 36 -4.02 -11.53 -3.13
CA THR A 36 -5.04 -12.38 -3.78
C THR A 36 -4.94 -13.88 -3.47
N LYS A 37 -3.74 -14.41 -3.16
CA LYS A 37 -3.54 -15.82 -2.81
C LYS A 37 -3.95 -16.17 -1.37
N TYR A 38 -4.18 -15.18 -0.51
CA TYR A 38 -4.53 -15.37 0.89
C TYR A 38 -6.04 -15.25 1.07
N LYS A 39 -6.71 -16.38 1.30
CA LYS A 39 -8.19 -16.42 1.44
C LYS A 39 -8.73 -15.64 2.64
N ASN A 40 -7.87 -15.34 3.61
CA ASN A 40 -8.20 -14.60 4.83
C ASN A 40 -7.85 -13.10 4.73
N ILE A 41 -7.61 -12.59 3.52
CA ILE A 41 -7.47 -11.15 3.23
C ILE A 41 -8.50 -10.78 2.16
N GLU A 42 -9.43 -9.91 2.51
CA GLU A 42 -10.45 -9.36 1.60
C GLU A 42 -10.17 -7.88 1.39
N ILE A 43 -9.79 -7.47 0.18
CA ILE A 43 -9.61 -6.05 -0.16
C ILE A 43 -10.99 -5.44 -0.41
N ILE A 44 -11.35 -4.42 0.37
CA ILE A 44 -12.62 -3.70 0.26
C ILE A 44 -12.47 -2.50 -0.68
N SER A 45 -11.42 -1.70 -0.48
CA SER A 45 -11.17 -0.52 -1.30
C SER A 45 -9.69 -0.17 -1.35
N VAL A 46 -9.30 0.50 -2.44
CA VAL A 46 -7.96 1.07 -2.63
C VAL A 46 -8.14 2.49 -3.15
N LYS A 47 -7.44 3.45 -2.54
CA LYS A 47 -7.43 4.86 -2.96
C LYS A 47 -5.98 5.34 -3.02
N SER A 48 -5.58 5.93 -4.15
CA SER A 48 -4.26 6.53 -4.34
C SER A 48 -4.31 7.54 -5.50
N GLY A 49 -3.47 8.56 -5.43
CA GLY A 49 -3.36 9.62 -6.43
C GLY A 49 -4.36 10.76 -6.24
N ASP A 50 -3.89 11.99 -6.54
CA ASP A 50 -4.67 13.23 -6.46
C ASP A 50 -4.88 13.89 -7.83
N ALA A 51 -3.95 13.71 -8.77
CA ALA A 51 -3.99 14.29 -10.12
C ALA A 51 -3.25 13.41 -11.13
N PHE A 52 -3.60 13.52 -12.42
CA PHE A 52 -3.10 12.64 -13.48
C PHE A 52 -1.58 12.77 -13.74
N ASN A 53 -0.98 13.93 -13.46
CA ASN A 53 0.43 14.22 -13.68
C ASN A 53 1.26 14.21 -12.38
N VAL A 54 0.69 13.70 -11.28
CA VAL A 54 1.34 13.63 -9.96
C VAL A 54 1.50 12.17 -9.56
N ILE A 55 2.71 11.81 -9.17
CA ILE A 55 3.03 10.49 -8.60
C ILE A 55 2.60 10.49 -7.14
N SER A 56 1.81 9.49 -6.75
CA SER A 56 1.23 9.46 -5.41
C SER A 56 2.24 9.10 -4.33
N GLY A 57 2.35 9.95 -3.30
CA GLY A 57 3.13 9.66 -2.10
C GLY A 57 2.37 8.88 -1.03
N MET A 58 1.06 8.64 -1.21
CA MET A 58 0.23 7.91 -0.25
C MET A 58 -0.80 7.01 -0.93
N ALA A 59 -1.04 5.83 -0.34
CA ALA A 59 -2.16 4.98 -0.69
C ALA A 59 -2.90 4.49 0.56
N GLU A 60 -4.23 4.49 0.50
CA GLU A 60 -5.12 3.99 1.54
C GLU A 60 -5.80 2.71 1.06
N ILE A 61 -5.74 1.66 1.86
CA ILE A 61 -6.31 0.36 1.55
C ILE A 61 -7.19 -0.06 2.72
N ILE A 62 -8.49 -0.23 2.47
CA ILE A 62 -9.41 -0.82 3.44
C ILE A 62 -9.51 -2.30 3.12
N LEU A 63 -9.24 -3.15 4.10
CA LEU A 63 -9.30 -4.60 3.95
C LEU A 63 -9.84 -5.27 5.21
N LYS A 64 -10.29 -6.52 5.08
CA LYS A 64 -10.58 -7.39 6.22
C LYS A 64 -9.55 -8.49 6.32
N THR A 65 -9.14 -8.81 7.54
CA THR A 65 -8.36 -10.02 7.84
C THR A 65 -8.57 -10.49 9.27
N ASP A 66 -8.32 -11.77 9.54
CA ASP A 66 -8.22 -12.33 10.89
C ASP A 66 -6.77 -12.49 11.36
N ASN A 67 -5.78 -12.21 10.51
CA ASN A 67 -4.36 -12.42 10.79
C ASN A 67 -3.55 -11.14 10.56
N LEU A 68 -3.51 -10.28 11.59
CA LEU A 68 -2.79 -9.01 11.54
C LEU A 68 -1.27 -9.18 11.39
N GLU A 69 -0.69 -10.24 11.95
CA GLU A 69 0.76 -10.48 11.85
C GLU A 69 1.17 -10.91 10.43
N GLN A 70 0.35 -11.72 9.76
CA GLN A 70 0.54 -12.03 8.34
C GLN A 70 0.45 -10.76 7.48
N LEU A 71 -0.51 -9.88 7.75
CA LEU A 71 -0.65 -8.61 7.04
C LEU A 71 0.61 -7.73 7.20
N LYS A 72 1.10 -7.57 8.44
CA LYS A 72 2.35 -6.84 8.72
C LYS A 72 3.54 -7.46 7.98
N SER A 73 3.68 -8.78 8.02
CA SER A 73 4.76 -9.50 7.34
C SER A 73 4.74 -9.25 5.83
N ILE A 74 3.57 -9.31 5.19
CA ILE A 74 3.43 -9.04 3.75
C ILE A 74 3.84 -7.60 3.42
N LEU A 75 3.38 -6.62 4.20
CA LEU A 75 3.71 -5.20 3.99
C LEU A 75 5.21 -4.94 4.18
N SER A 76 5.79 -5.41 5.29
CA SER A 76 7.23 -5.25 5.54
C SER A 76 8.06 -5.90 4.45
N SER A 77 7.72 -7.12 4.01
CA SER A 77 8.45 -7.79 2.92
C SER A 77 8.29 -7.10 1.56
N LEU A 78 7.15 -6.47 1.30
CA LEU A 78 6.92 -5.71 0.07
C LEU A 78 7.77 -4.43 0.04
N LEU A 79 7.77 -3.67 1.13
CA LEU A 79 8.34 -2.32 1.17
C LEU A 79 9.88 -2.29 1.13
N ILE A 80 10.55 -3.36 1.57
CA ILE A 80 12.01 -3.51 1.46
C ILE A 80 12.52 -3.34 0.02
N TYR A 81 11.70 -3.66 -0.98
CA TYR A 81 12.08 -3.53 -2.39
C TYR A 81 11.99 -2.11 -2.96
N TYR A 82 11.33 -1.18 -2.26
CA TYR A 82 11.07 0.16 -2.78
C TYR A 82 12.07 1.18 -2.23
N SER A 83 12.18 1.31 -0.91
CA SER A 83 13.16 2.21 -0.26
C SER A 83 13.03 2.13 1.26
N GLU A 84 14.10 2.45 1.98
CA GLU A 84 14.07 2.73 3.43
C GLU A 84 13.16 3.92 3.80
N GLN A 85 12.84 4.79 2.83
CA GLN A 85 11.92 5.91 3.04
C GLN A 85 10.45 5.48 3.05
N THR A 86 10.13 4.24 2.64
CA THR A 86 8.76 3.75 2.68
C THR A 86 8.38 3.29 4.07
N ARG A 87 7.10 3.48 4.43
CA ARG A 87 6.54 3.02 5.69
C ARG A 87 5.06 2.72 5.53
N PHE A 88 4.49 2.03 6.52
CA PHE A 88 3.05 1.78 6.57
C PHE A 88 2.51 1.99 7.97
N GLU A 89 1.21 2.29 8.05
CA GLU A 89 0.43 2.32 9.26
C GLU A 89 -0.79 1.40 9.10
N ILE A 90 -1.19 0.74 10.19
CA ILE A 90 -2.39 -0.10 10.22
C ILE A 90 -3.25 0.34 11.40
N ILE A 91 -4.47 0.77 11.10
CA ILE A 91 -5.46 1.20 12.09
C ILE A 91 -6.66 0.28 11.97
N LYS A 92 -7.23 -0.16 13.11
CA LYS A 92 -8.49 -0.89 13.10
C LYS A 92 -9.61 0.08 12.72
N ASN A 93 -10.36 -0.23 11.65
CA ASN A 93 -11.44 0.58 11.10
C ASN A 93 -12.79 0.09 11.61
#